data_AF-D4GHX1-F1
#
_entry.id   AF-D4GHX1-F1
#
_cell.length_a   1.000
_cell.length_b   1.000
_cell.length_c   1.000
_cell.angle_alpha   90.00
_cell.angle_beta   90.00
_cell.angle_gamma   90.00
#
_symmetry.space_group_name_H-M   'P 1'
#
loop_
_entity.id
_entity.type
_entity.pdbx_description
1 polymer ?
#
loop_
_entity_poly.entity_id
_entity_poly.type
_entity_poly.pdbx_seq_one_letter_code
_entity_poly.pdbx_strand_id
1 'polypeptide(L)'
;MTATAASQKTKMVEAWLAEGALDTAQSYVIGDRQTDIQLAENMGIQGIRYGAEGQDWKAIQQQLTQRDRYALVQRNTKETQVRVELWLDREGGSKINTGVGFFDHMLDQIAVHGGFRMNIEVKGDLYIDDHHTVEDTGLALGEALLKALGDKRGIGRFGFVLPMDECLARCALDISGRPHIEFKAEFSYQRVGDLSTEMVEHFFSSLSYAMMSTLHLKTKGKNDHHRVESLFKAFGRTLRQAIRVEGNTLPSSKGVL
;
A
#
# COMPACT_ATOMS: atom_id res chain seq x y z
N MET A 1 -15.17 30.84 38.65
CA MET A 1 -13.90 31.29 38.04
C MET A 1 -12.89 30.17 38.19
N THR A 2 -12.85 29.25 37.23
CA THR A 2 -11.79 28.24 37.12
C THR A 2 -10.73 28.80 36.19
N ALA A 3 -9.69 29.39 36.77
CA ALA A 3 -8.50 29.80 36.06
C ALA A 3 -7.72 28.55 35.66
N THR A 4 -7.84 28.11 34.41
CA THR A 4 -6.89 27.18 33.81
C THR A 4 -5.61 27.97 33.52
N ALA A 5 -4.50 27.49 34.06
CA ALA A 5 -3.20 28.13 33.94
C ALA A 5 -2.77 28.18 32.48
N ALA A 6 -2.94 29.34 31.84
CA ALA A 6 -2.24 29.66 30.60
C ALA A 6 -0.74 29.68 30.90
N SER A 7 -0.02 28.67 30.39
CA SER A 7 1.43 28.61 30.53
C SER A 7 2.04 29.86 29.89
N GLN A 8 2.98 30.53 30.57
CA GLN A 8 3.61 31.78 30.09
C GLN A 8 4.40 31.64 28.78
N LYS A 9 4.38 30.48 28.12
CA LYS A 9 5.25 30.12 26.99
C LYS A 9 4.56 30.07 25.62
N THR A 10 3.24 30.33 25.52
CA THR A 10 2.50 30.34 24.24
C THR A 10 1.94 31.71 23.84
N LYS A 11 2.22 32.78 24.58
CA LYS A 11 1.66 34.13 24.36
C LYS A 11 1.72 34.65 22.92
N MET A 12 2.80 34.35 22.20
CA MET A 12 2.97 34.83 20.81
C MET A 12 2.11 34.07 19.79
N VAL A 13 1.55 32.92 20.16
CA VAL A 13 0.77 32.03 19.29
C VAL A 13 -0.66 31.80 19.78
N GLU A 14 -1.11 32.51 20.83
CA GLU A 14 -2.46 32.35 21.41
C GLU A 14 -3.58 32.48 20.39
N ALA A 15 -3.44 33.37 19.39
CA ALA A 15 -4.42 33.53 18.32
C ALA A 15 -4.65 32.25 17.48
N TRP A 16 -3.65 31.36 17.43
CA TRP A 16 -3.70 30.09 16.69
C TRP A 16 -4.14 28.92 17.56
N LEU A 17 -4.24 29.12 18.88
CA LEU A 17 -4.71 28.11 19.84
C LEU A 17 -6.22 28.20 20.10
N ALA A 18 -6.91 29.13 19.43
CA ALA A 18 -8.37 29.17 19.43
C ALA A 18 -8.94 27.87 18.84
N GLU A 19 -10.06 27.42 19.38
CA GLU A 19 -10.71 26.18 18.94
C GLU A 19 -11.04 26.24 17.43
N GLY A 20 -10.58 25.24 16.68
CA GLY A 20 -10.76 25.16 15.22
C GLY A 20 -9.84 26.04 14.38
N ALA A 21 -8.97 26.86 14.98
CA ALA A 21 -8.01 27.69 14.22
C ALA A 21 -6.82 26.88 13.67
N LEU A 22 -6.57 25.69 14.22
CA LEU A 22 -5.41 24.87 13.90
C LEU A 22 -5.79 23.39 13.87
N ASP A 23 -5.40 22.70 12.80
CA ASP A 23 -5.42 21.23 12.75
C ASP A 23 -4.23 20.72 13.56
N THR A 24 -4.47 20.42 14.84
CA THR A 24 -3.45 19.96 15.78
C THR A 24 -2.82 18.64 15.35
N ALA A 25 -3.52 17.83 14.56
CA ALA A 25 -3.01 16.56 14.05
C ALA A 25 -2.08 16.72 12.84
N GLN A 26 -2.06 17.89 12.20
CA GLN A 26 -1.27 18.17 10.98
C GLN A 26 -0.41 19.44 11.10
N SER A 27 -0.22 19.92 12.33
CA SER A 27 0.60 21.10 12.62
C SER A 27 1.83 20.72 13.43
N TYR A 28 2.92 21.45 13.21
CA TYR A 28 4.23 21.11 13.76
C TYR A 28 5.01 22.35 14.21
N VAL A 29 5.80 22.20 15.26
CA VAL A 29 6.92 23.13 15.55
C VAL A 29 8.22 22.44 15.14
N ILE A 30 9.04 23.11 14.33
CA ILE A 30 10.36 22.63 13.94
C ILE A 30 11.39 23.54 14.60
N GLY A 31 12.35 22.97 15.33
CA GLY A 31 13.39 23.75 16.00
C GLY A 31 14.57 22.92 16.43
N ASP A 32 15.71 23.57 16.68
CA ASP A 32 16.96 22.94 17.08
C ASP A 32 17.15 22.88 18.61
N ARG A 33 16.28 23.56 19.38
CA ARG A 33 16.38 23.65 20.84
C ARG A 33 15.28 22.86 21.53
N GLN A 34 15.57 22.42 22.75
CA GLN A 34 14.58 21.78 23.61
C GLN A 34 13.37 22.68 23.90
N THR A 35 13.58 24.01 23.91
CA THR A 35 12.51 24.99 24.10
C THR A 35 11.48 24.98 22.97
N ASP A 36 11.88 24.60 21.75
CA ASP A 36 10.98 24.54 20.60
C ASP A 36 10.07 23.30 20.68
N ILE A 37 10.63 22.18 21.16
CA ILE A 37 9.86 20.96 21.44
C ILE A 37 8.89 21.20 22.60
N GLN A 38 9.35 21.90 23.65
CA GLN A 38 8.48 22.31 24.75
C GLN A 38 7.35 23.24 24.29
N LEU A 39 7.60 24.10 23.30
CA LEU A 39 6.56 24.96 22.72
C LEU A 39 5.50 24.10 21.99
N ALA A 40 5.91 23.13 21.17
CA ALA A 40 5.00 22.18 20.52
C ALA A 40 4.12 21.46 21.55
N GLU A 41 4.71 20.95 22.63
CA GLU A 41 3.96 20.32 23.73
C GLU A 41 2.93 21.26 24.36
N ASN A 42 3.31 22.52 24.63
CA ASN A 42 2.39 23.52 25.18
C ASN A 42 1.26 23.89 24.22
N MET A 43 1.49 23.76 22.90
CA MET A 43 0.50 24.00 21.86
C MET A 43 -0.37 22.76 21.57
N GLY A 44 -0.04 21.59 22.15
CA GLY A 44 -0.74 20.33 21.88
C GLY A 44 -0.50 19.76 20.48
N ILE A 45 0.66 20.06 19.87
CA ILE A 45 1.03 19.63 18.52
C ILE A 45 2.37 18.89 18.50
N GLN A 46 2.72 18.28 17.36
CA GLN A 46 3.96 17.53 17.24
C GLN A 46 5.18 18.46 17.12
N GLY A 47 6.23 18.18 17.91
CA GLY A 47 7.53 18.85 17.79
C GLY A 47 8.51 18.00 16.97
N ILE A 48 9.25 18.64 16.05
CA ILE A 48 10.31 18.00 15.28
C ILE A 48 11.64 18.65 15.63
N ARG A 49 12.54 17.88 16.26
CA ARG A 49 13.88 18.36 16.62
C ARG A 49 14.77 18.30 15.40
N TYR A 50 15.28 19.44 14.97
CA TYR A 50 16.26 19.56 13.89
C TYR A 50 17.70 19.55 14.45
N GLY A 51 18.63 18.91 13.76
CA GLY A 51 20.06 18.95 14.09
C GLY A 51 20.63 17.60 14.54
N ALA A 52 21.84 17.61 15.11
CA ALA A 52 22.63 16.39 15.36
C ALA A 52 21.97 15.37 16.30
N GLU A 53 21.14 15.83 17.23
CA GLU A 53 20.36 14.98 18.16
C GLU A 53 18.91 14.75 17.69
N GLY A 54 18.62 15.11 16.44
CA GLY A 54 17.28 15.07 15.84
C GLY A 54 17.32 14.65 14.37
N GLN A 55 16.41 15.19 13.57
CA GLN A 55 16.32 14.93 12.14
C GLN A 55 17.10 15.96 11.31
N ASP A 56 17.57 15.58 10.14
CA ASP A 56 18.06 16.52 9.13
C ASP A 56 16.89 17.09 8.29
N TRP A 57 17.17 18.13 7.50
CA TRP A 57 16.12 18.76 6.68
C TRP A 57 15.49 17.82 5.65
N LYS A 58 16.21 16.77 5.21
CA LYS A 58 15.69 15.81 4.24
C LYS A 58 14.64 14.91 4.90
N ALA A 59 14.91 14.41 6.10
CA ALA A 59 13.97 13.62 6.89
C ALA A 59 12.74 14.45 7.30
N ILE A 60 12.93 15.71 7.70
CA ILE A 60 11.84 16.63 8.02
C ILE A 60 10.97 16.91 6.79
N GLN A 61 11.60 17.21 5.65
CA GLN A 61 10.89 17.43 4.39
C GLN A 61 10.09 16.20 3.99
N GLN A 62 10.66 14.99 4.08
CA GLN A 62 9.92 13.75 3.83
C GLN A 62 8.75 13.61 4.79
N GLN A 63 8.95 13.75 6.10
CA GLN A 63 7.88 13.64 7.10
C GLN A 63 6.71 14.61 6.85
N LEU A 64 7.01 15.85 6.44
CA LEU A 64 5.99 16.90 6.30
C LEU A 64 5.34 16.96 4.92
N THR A 65 6.07 16.57 3.86
CA THR A 65 5.59 16.74 2.48
C THR A 65 5.20 15.42 1.82
N GLN A 66 5.69 14.29 2.32
CA GLN A 66 5.21 12.98 1.91
C GLN A 66 4.18 12.51 2.94
N ARG A 67 2.91 12.88 2.73
CA ARG A 67 1.83 12.11 3.33
C ARG A 67 1.91 10.72 2.72
N ASP A 68 2.52 9.80 3.45
CA ASP A 68 2.58 8.40 3.03
C ASP A 68 1.17 7.93 2.73
N ARG A 69 0.97 7.49 1.50
CA ARG A 69 -0.22 6.74 1.13
C ARG A 69 -0.14 5.39 1.81
N TYR A 70 -0.75 5.35 2.99
CA TYR A 70 -0.70 4.25 3.94
C TYR A 70 -2.08 3.65 4.17
N ALA A 71 -2.13 2.33 4.35
CA ALA A 71 -3.32 1.65 4.82
C ALA A 71 -2.98 0.48 5.76
N LEU A 72 -3.84 0.27 6.75
CA LEU A 72 -3.92 -0.94 7.56
C LEU A 72 -5.30 -1.57 7.33
N VAL A 73 -5.30 -2.85 6.98
CA VAL A 73 -6.50 -3.68 6.88
C VAL A 73 -6.33 -4.89 7.77
N GLN A 74 -7.37 -5.16 8.57
CA GLN A 74 -7.49 -6.37 9.36
C GLN A 74 -8.80 -7.06 9.00
N ARG A 75 -8.70 -8.30 8.52
CA ARG A 75 -9.85 -9.10 8.11
C ARG A 75 -9.80 -10.43 8.85
N ASN A 76 -10.80 -10.70 9.68
CA ASN A 76 -10.86 -11.89 10.52
C ASN A 76 -12.16 -12.64 10.23
N THR A 77 -12.04 -13.92 9.87
CA THR A 77 -13.14 -14.87 9.70
C THR A 77 -12.93 -16.05 10.66
N LYS A 78 -13.75 -17.10 10.52
CA LYS A 78 -13.52 -18.37 11.23
C LYS A 78 -12.39 -19.19 10.59
N GLU A 79 -12.06 -18.93 9.34
CA GLU A 79 -11.07 -19.65 8.55
C GLU A 79 -9.70 -18.96 8.62
N THR A 80 -9.68 -17.62 8.56
CA THR A 80 -8.43 -16.85 8.50
C THR A 80 -8.42 -15.60 9.39
N GLN A 81 -7.22 -15.17 9.78
CA GLN A 81 -6.94 -13.85 10.34
C GLN A 81 -5.86 -13.21 9.49
N VAL A 82 -6.19 -12.12 8.81
CA VAL A 82 -5.32 -11.44 7.85
C VAL A 82 -5.07 -10.01 8.31
N ARG A 83 -3.80 -9.62 8.36
CA ARG A 83 -3.36 -8.25 8.65
C ARG A 83 -2.44 -7.76 7.53
N VAL A 84 -2.84 -6.69 6.86
CA VAL A 84 -2.06 -6.05 5.79
C VAL A 84 -1.77 -4.60 6.16
N GLU A 85 -0.49 -4.23 6.20
CA GLU A 85 -0.02 -2.85 6.23
C GLU A 85 0.67 -2.53 4.91
N LEU A 86 0.40 -1.35 4.34
CA LEU A 86 0.90 -0.96 3.03
C LEU A 86 1.34 0.49 3.01
N TRP A 87 2.48 0.80 2.40
CA TRP A 87 2.98 2.16 2.15
C TRP A 87 3.36 2.29 0.67
N LEU A 88 2.55 3.02 -0.12
CA LEU A 88 2.78 3.14 -1.57
C LEU A 88 4.02 3.98 -1.93
N ASP A 89 4.50 4.79 -0.99
CA ASP A 89 5.59 5.76 -1.21
C ASP A 89 6.90 5.36 -0.52
N ARG A 90 6.98 4.14 0.05
CA ARG A 90 8.19 3.60 0.68
C ARG A 90 8.61 2.30 0.02
N GLU A 91 9.90 2.13 -0.28
CA GLU A 91 10.44 0.89 -0.84
C GLU A 91 11.17 0.05 0.22
N GLY A 92 11.22 -1.27 0.01
CA GLY A 92 12.03 -2.21 0.80
C GLY A 92 11.51 -2.51 2.20
N GLY A 93 12.10 -3.53 2.83
CA GLY A 93 11.79 -3.92 4.21
C GLY A 93 10.39 -4.53 4.41
N SER A 94 9.80 -5.09 3.35
CA SER A 94 8.55 -5.85 3.42
C SER A 94 8.72 -7.10 4.31
N LYS A 95 7.69 -7.42 5.10
CA LYS A 95 7.62 -8.62 5.92
C LYS A 95 6.35 -9.39 5.59
N ILE A 96 6.51 -10.53 4.93
CA ILE A 96 5.37 -11.29 4.39
C ILE A 96 5.44 -12.68 4.99
N ASN A 97 4.34 -13.08 5.60
CA ASN A 97 4.16 -14.41 6.19
C ASN A 97 2.69 -14.81 6.05
N THR A 98 2.38 -15.55 4.98
CA THR A 98 1.07 -16.14 4.75
C THR A 98 0.97 -17.58 5.23
N GLY A 99 2.12 -18.22 5.48
CA GLY A 99 2.23 -19.65 5.72
C GLY A 99 2.35 -20.50 4.45
N VAL A 100 2.27 -19.89 3.26
CA VAL A 100 2.52 -20.52 1.95
C VAL A 100 3.75 -19.86 1.32
N GLY A 101 4.89 -20.55 1.36
CA GLY A 101 6.21 -19.97 1.05
C GLY A 101 6.36 -19.51 -0.40
N PHE A 102 5.79 -20.22 -1.37
CA PHE A 102 5.79 -19.78 -2.75
C PHE A 102 4.94 -18.51 -2.93
N PHE A 103 3.81 -18.41 -2.24
CA PHE A 103 2.95 -17.23 -2.28
C PHE A 103 3.60 -16.02 -1.60
N ASP A 104 4.30 -16.22 -0.48
CA ASP A 104 5.11 -15.18 0.17
C ASP A 104 6.14 -14.59 -0.80
N HIS A 105 6.84 -15.46 -1.54
CA HIS A 105 7.78 -15.03 -2.58
C HIS A 105 7.09 -14.24 -3.71
N MET A 106 5.91 -14.66 -4.15
CA MET A 106 5.13 -13.96 -5.18
C MET A 106 4.64 -12.58 -4.73
N LEU A 107 4.16 -12.47 -3.49
CA LEU A 107 3.78 -11.19 -2.88
C LEU A 107 5.00 -10.25 -2.77
N ASP A 108 6.17 -10.76 -2.39
CA ASP A 108 7.40 -9.96 -2.38
C ASP A 108 7.73 -9.41 -3.78
N GLN A 109 7.52 -10.20 -4.85
CA GLN A 109 7.69 -9.70 -6.22
C GLN A 109 6.76 -8.51 -6.52
N ILE A 110 5.52 -8.51 -6.02
CA ILE A 110 4.62 -7.37 -6.17
C ILE A 110 5.19 -6.12 -5.50
N ALA A 111 5.67 -6.23 -4.26
CA ALA A 111 6.22 -5.09 -3.52
C ALA A 111 7.49 -4.54 -4.18
N VAL A 112 8.45 -5.42 -4.50
CA VAL A 112 9.74 -5.07 -5.12
C VAL A 112 9.53 -4.38 -6.47
N HIS A 113 8.70 -4.97 -7.34
CA HIS A 113 8.47 -4.41 -8.67
C HIS A 113 7.47 -3.25 -8.67
N GLY A 114 6.55 -3.24 -7.70
CA GLY A 114 5.64 -2.15 -7.36
C GLY A 114 6.33 -0.89 -6.87
N GLY A 115 7.52 -1.01 -6.30
CA GLY A 115 8.20 0.12 -5.67
C GLY A 115 7.47 0.60 -4.42
N PHE A 116 6.92 -0.33 -3.65
CA PHE A 116 6.24 -0.04 -2.39
C PHE A 116 6.58 -1.08 -1.32
N ARG A 117 6.19 -0.81 -0.07
CA ARG A 117 6.44 -1.67 1.08
C ARG A 117 5.12 -2.21 1.58
N MET A 118 5.10 -3.49 1.92
CA MET A 118 3.96 -4.09 2.61
C MET A 118 4.38 -5.08 3.68
N ASN A 119 3.62 -5.11 4.76
CA ASN A 119 3.69 -6.17 5.75
C ASN A 119 2.39 -6.97 5.70
N ILE A 120 2.51 -8.29 5.60
CA ILE A 120 1.38 -9.21 5.52
C ILE A 120 1.61 -10.30 6.56
N GLU A 121 0.66 -10.46 7.46
CA GLU A 121 0.61 -11.55 8.43
C GLU A 121 -0.72 -12.27 8.29
N VAL A 122 -0.67 -13.58 8.06
CA VAL A 122 -1.85 -14.42 7.95
C VAL A 122 -1.77 -15.60 8.91
N LYS A 123 -2.88 -15.90 9.55
CA LYS A 123 -3.12 -17.18 10.22
C LYS A 123 -4.34 -17.81 9.57
N GLY A 124 -4.12 -18.80 8.72
CA GLY A 124 -5.17 -19.53 8.03
C GLY A 124 -5.22 -21.00 8.39
N ASP A 125 -6.23 -21.67 7.87
CA ASP A 125 -6.54 -23.10 8.03
C ASP A 125 -5.83 -23.98 7.00
N LEU A 126 -4.51 -23.80 6.84
CA LEU A 126 -3.67 -24.53 5.87
C LEU A 126 -3.67 -26.07 6.01
N TYR A 127 -4.24 -26.60 7.09
CA TYR A 127 -4.47 -28.03 7.26
C TYR A 127 -5.62 -28.57 6.40
N ILE A 128 -6.49 -27.68 5.89
CA ILE A 128 -7.54 -27.99 4.91
C ILE A 128 -6.92 -27.89 3.51
N ASP A 129 -6.57 -26.67 3.08
CA ASP A 129 -5.85 -26.36 1.84
C ASP A 129 -5.32 -24.91 1.85
N ASP A 130 -4.79 -24.43 0.73
CA ASP A 130 -4.31 -23.05 0.56
C ASP A 130 -5.41 -22.04 0.15
N HIS A 131 -6.65 -22.47 -0.06
CA HIS A 131 -7.69 -21.69 -0.71
C HIS A 131 -8.06 -20.44 0.08
N HIS A 132 -8.55 -20.62 1.31
CA HIS A 132 -9.02 -19.50 2.14
C HIS A 132 -7.88 -18.52 2.45
N THR A 133 -6.68 -19.04 2.69
CA THR A 133 -5.48 -18.21 2.97
C THR A 133 -5.14 -17.31 1.80
N VAL A 134 -5.10 -17.85 0.57
CA VAL A 134 -4.73 -17.07 -0.61
C VAL A 134 -5.85 -16.11 -1.02
N GLU A 135 -7.11 -16.55 -0.98
CA GLU A 135 -8.28 -15.71 -1.27
C GLU A 135 -8.37 -14.50 -0.32
N ASP A 136 -8.36 -14.76 0.98
CA ASP A 136 -8.55 -13.71 1.99
C ASP A 136 -7.37 -12.74 2.05
N THR A 137 -6.16 -13.20 1.72
CA THR A 137 -5.00 -12.33 1.51
C THR A 137 -5.21 -11.42 0.30
N GLY A 138 -5.73 -11.96 -0.81
CA GLY A 138 -6.07 -11.17 -1.99
C GLY A 138 -7.11 -10.08 -1.70
N LEU A 139 -8.17 -10.42 -0.97
CA LEU A 139 -9.21 -9.47 -0.54
C LEU A 139 -8.62 -8.37 0.35
N ALA A 140 -7.88 -8.74 1.40
CA ALA A 140 -7.32 -7.77 2.34
C ALA A 140 -6.27 -6.86 1.69
N LEU A 141 -5.42 -7.40 0.81
CA LEU A 141 -4.43 -6.63 0.06
C LEU A 141 -5.10 -5.65 -0.91
N GLY A 142 -6.16 -6.09 -1.61
CA GLY A 142 -6.91 -5.23 -2.52
C GLY A 142 -7.61 -4.08 -1.80
N GLU A 143 -8.18 -4.35 -0.63
CA GLU A 143 -8.77 -3.33 0.24
C GLU A 143 -7.70 -2.36 0.77
N ALA A 144 -6.53 -2.84 1.15
CA ALA A 144 -5.42 -2.01 1.61
C ALA A 144 -4.91 -1.08 0.48
N LEU A 145 -4.78 -1.62 -0.74
CA LEU A 145 -4.43 -0.84 -1.92
C LEU A 145 -5.47 0.26 -2.20
N LEU A 146 -6.77 -0.10 -2.20
CA LEU A 146 -7.86 0.87 -2.42
C LEU A 146 -7.83 1.99 -1.38
N LYS A 147 -7.67 1.65 -0.10
CA LYS A 147 -7.56 2.62 0.99
C LYS A 147 -6.35 3.53 0.84
N ALA A 148 -5.18 2.95 0.52
CA ALA A 148 -3.94 3.71 0.34
C ALA A 148 -3.99 4.65 -0.87
N LEU A 149 -4.74 4.30 -1.92
CA LEU A 149 -4.90 5.13 -3.12
C LEU A 149 -5.71 6.40 -2.89
N GLY A 150 -6.51 6.47 -1.83
CA GLY A 150 -7.27 7.68 -1.47
C GLY A 150 -8.20 8.17 -2.59
N ASP A 151 -8.14 9.46 -2.90
CA ASP A 151 -9.00 10.11 -3.91
C ASP A 151 -8.52 9.92 -5.37
N LYS A 152 -7.42 9.16 -5.56
CA LYS A 152 -6.85 8.81 -6.88
C LYS A 152 -6.44 10.02 -7.72
N ARG A 153 -6.31 11.22 -7.15
CA ARG A 153 -5.89 12.41 -7.90
C ARG A 153 -4.40 12.35 -8.25
N GLY A 154 -4.09 12.73 -9.49
CA GLY A 154 -2.73 12.76 -10.01
C GLY A 154 -2.14 11.40 -10.38
N ILE A 155 -2.81 10.26 -10.16
CA ILE A 155 -2.16 8.97 -10.42
C ILE A 155 -2.01 8.66 -11.93
N GLY A 156 -0.99 7.89 -12.32
CA GLY A 156 -0.76 7.48 -13.72
C GLY A 156 -1.86 6.62 -14.34
N ARG A 157 -2.71 5.99 -13.51
CA ARG A 157 -3.93 5.21 -13.83
C ARG A 157 -3.74 3.93 -14.64
N PHE A 158 -2.84 3.92 -15.62
CA PHE A 158 -2.59 2.81 -16.53
C PHE A 158 -1.15 2.27 -16.41
N GLY A 159 -0.92 1.02 -16.80
CA GLY A 159 0.43 0.45 -16.98
C GLY A 159 0.45 -0.81 -17.85
N PHE A 160 1.65 -1.20 -18.34
CA PHE A 160 1.79 -2.19 -19.41
C PHE A 160 3.03 -3.11 -19.30
N VAL A 161 2.80 -4.41 -19.60
CA VAL A 161 3.66 -5.52 -20.12
C VAL A 161 5.13 -5.65 -19.67
N LEU A 162 5.56 -6.89 -19.37
CA LEU A 162 6.96 -7.24 -19.05
C LEU A 162 7.37 -8.64 -19.60
N PRO A 163 8.51 -8.78 -20.31
CA PRO A 163 9.12 -10.09 -20.60
C PRO A 163 10.00 -10.60 -19.43
N MET A 164 10.03 -11.91 -19.20
CA MET A 164 10.93 -12.58 -18.24
C MET A 164 11.30 -13.98 -18.76
N ASP A 165 12.59 -14.22 -19.01
CA ASP A 165 13.11 -15.48 -19.58
C ASP A 165 12.33 -15.94 -20.82
N GLU A 166 11.87 -17.19 -20.84
CA GLU A 166 11.03 -17.71 -21.93
C GLU A 166 9.57 -17.26 -21.81
N CYS A 167 9.24 -16.52 -20.74
CA CYS A 167 7.90 -16.05 -20.46
C CYS A 167 7.63 -14.63 -20.98
N LEU A 168 6.43 -14.43 -21.51
CA LEU A 168 5.91 -13.12 -21.86
C LEU A 168 4.62 -12.89 -21.09
N ALA A 169 4.72 -12.13 -20.01
CA ALA A 169 3.57 -11.69 -19.23
C ALA A 169 3.07 -10.32 -19.69
N ARG A 170 1.76 -10.22 -19.82
CA ARG A 170 1.05 -8.97 -20.09
C ARG A 170 0.11 -8.72 -18.93
N CYS A 171 0.27 -7.54 -18.35
CA CYS A 171 -0.67 -6.98 -17.40
C CYS A 171 -1.17 -5.65 -18.00
N ALA A 172 -2.48 -5.47 -18.03
CA ALA A 172 -3.13 -4.20 -18.30
C ALA A 172 -4.08 -3.90 -17.13
N LEU A 173 -3.91 -2.73 -16.52
CA LEU A 173 -4.63 -2.32 -15.32
C LEU A 173 -5.31 -0.97 -15.56
N ASP A 174 -6.57 -0.86 -15.13
CA ASP A 174 -7.29 0.40 -14.97
C ASP A 174 -7.83 0.48 -13.53
N ILE A 175 -7.32 1.43 -12.74
CA ILE A 175 -7.81 1.73 -11.38
C ILE A 175 -9.10 2.53 -11.49
N SER A 176 -10.13 1.83 -11.95
CA SER A 176 -11.28 2.42 -12.63
C SER A 176 -12.48 2.65 -11.73
N GLY A 177 -12.46 2.09 -10.51
CA GLY A 177 -13.62 1.97 -9.63
C GLY A 177 -14.59 0.86 -10.06
N ARG A 178 -14.23 0.03 -11.04
CA ARG A 178 -15.08 -1.06 -11.56
C ARG A 178 -14.32 -2.39 -11.54
N PRO A 179 -14.77 -3.36 -10.72
CA PRO A 179 -14.11 -4.66 -10.62
C PRO A 179 -14.35 -5.49 -11.88
N HIS A 180 -13.27 -5.99 -12.48
CA HIS A 180 -13.31 -6.94 -13.60
C HIS A 180 -11.95 -7.63 -13.75
N ILE A 181 -11.96 -8.90 -14.13
CA ILE A 181 -10.73 -9.64 -14.47
C ILE A 181 -10.91 -10.44 -15.76
N GLU A 182 -9.88 -10.41 -16.60
CA GLU A 182 -9.70 -11.38 -17.69
C GLU A 182 -8.33 -12.06 -17.50
N PHE A 183 -8.35 -13.36 -17.16
CA PHE A 183 -7.15 -14.13 -16.90
C PHE A 183 -6.92 -15.16 -18.02
N LYS A 184 -5.74 -15.13 -18.63
CA LYS A 184 -5.35 -16.02 -19.74
C LYS A 184 -3.96 -16.60 -19.47
N ALA A 185 -3.90 -17.55 -18.56
CA ALA A 185 -2.72 -18.37 -18.32
C ALA A 185 -3.14 -19.83 -18.18
N GLU A 186 -2.39 -20.73 -18.81
CA GLU A 186 -2.57 -22.17 -18.67
C GLU A 186 -1.35 -22.71 -17.92
N PHE A 187 -1.59 -23.49 -16.88
CA PHE A 187 -0.55 -24.17 -16.10
C PHE A 187 -0.57 -25.66 -16.41
N SER A 188 0.61 -26.28 -16.40
CA SER A 188 0.82 -27.67 -16.76
C SER A 188 0.69 -28.60 -15.54
N TYR A 189 1.03 -28.08 -14.36
CA TYR A 189 1.01 -28.80 -13.09
C TYR A 189 -0.05 -28.24 -12.15
N GLN A 190 -0.53 -29.06 -11.22
CA GLN A 190 -1.52 -28.65 -10.23
C GLN A 190 -0.95 -27.69 -9.17
N ARG A 191 0.35 -27.76 -8.89
CA ARG A 191 1.03 -26.92 -7.87
C ARG A 191 2.36 -26.40 -8.38
N VAL A 192 2.77 -25.24 -7.86
CA VAL A 192 4.14 -24.72 -7.94
C VAL A 192 4.63 -24.50 -6.51
N GLY A 193 5.63 -25.27 -6.09
CA GLY A 193 6.02 -25.32 -4.69
C GLY A 193 4.85 -25.78 -3.81
N ASP A 194 4.49 -24.96 -2.83
CA ASP A 194 3.37 -25.19 -1.92
C ASP A 194 2.11 -24.40 -2.30
N LEU A 195 2.06 -23.73 -3.45
CA LEU A 195 0.87 -23.02 -3.95
C LEU A 195 0.14 -23.84 -5.02
N SER A 196 -1.19 -23.96 -4.90
CA SER A 196 -2.04 -24.54 -5.94
C SER A 196 -2.18 -23.57 -7.12
N THR A 197 -1.98 -24.04 -8.35
CA THR A 197 -1.93 -23.19 -9.55
C THR A 197 -3.26 -22.52 -9.87
N GLU A 198 -4.39 -23.15 -9.53
CA GLU A 198 -5.72 -22.53 -9.62
C GLU A 198 -5.83 -21.28 -8.74
N MET A 199 -5.12 -21.25 -7.60
CA MET A 199 -5.16 -20.12 -6.68
C MET A 199 -4.49 -18.87 -7.23
N VAL A 200 -3.70 -18.97 -8.30
CA VAL A 200 -3.10 -17.81 -8.97
C VAL A 200 -4.19 -16.94 -9.60
N GLU A 201 -5.13 -17.53 -10.33
CA GLU A 201 -6.26 -16.79 -10.92
C GLU A 201 -7.20 -16.28 -9.83
N HIS A 202 -7.51 -17.12 -8.84
CA HIS A 202 -8.37 -16.73 -7.72
C HIS A 202 -7.78 -15.55 -6.93
N PHE A 203 -6.48 -15.54 -6.65
CA PHE A 203 -5.81 -14.41 -5.99
C PHE A 203 -6.02 -13.10 -6.75
N PHE A 204 -5.72 -13.07 -8.05
CA PHE A 204 -5.87 -11.84 -8.84
C PHE A 204 -7.34 -11.44 -9.01
N SER A 205 -8.26 -12.41 -9.06
CA SER A 205 -9.70 -12.15 -9.08
C SER A 205 -10.12 -11.44 -7.80
N SER A 206 -9.82 -12.02 -6.63
CA SER A 206 -10.12 -11.43 -5.33
C SER A 206 -9.49 -10.06 -5.14
N LEU A 207 -8.22 -9.91 -5.54
CA LEU A 207 -7.49 -8.64 -5.50
C LEU A 207 -8.17 -7.57 -6.36
N SER A 208 -8.48 -7.88 -7.62
CA SER A 208 -9.06 -6.91 -8.56
C SER A 208 -10.44 -6.45 -8.12
N TYR A 209 -11.23 -7.35 -7.53
CA TYR A 209 -12.55 -7.06 -7.00
C TYR A 209 -12.46 -6.16 -5.77
N ALA A 210 -11.60 -6.50 -4.80
CA ALA A 210 -11.41 -5.69 -3.61
C ALA A 210 -10.78 -4.32 -3.91
N MET A 211 -9.87 -4.24 -4.89
CA MET A 211 -9.25 -2.98 -5.33
C MET A 211 -10.19 -2.15 -6.24
N MET A 212 -11.37 -2.65 -6.59
CA MET A 212 -12.33 -2.00 -7.51
C MET A 212 -11.67 -1.61 -8.83
N SER A 213 -10.97 -2.57 -9.45
CA SER A 213 -10.12 -2.35 -10.61
C SER A 213 -10.42 -3.34 -11.73
N THR A 214 -10.10 -2.90 -12.95
CA THR A 214 -10.17 -3.74 -14.14
C THR A 214 -8.77 -4.27 -14.46
N LEU A 215 -8.62 -5.59 -14.50
CA LEU A 215 -7.34 -6.27 -14.64
C LEU A 215 -7.37 -7.29 -15.78
N HIS A 216 -6.44 -7.18 -16.72
CA HIS A 216 -6.24 -8.21 -17.75
C HIS A 216 -4.84 -8.79 -17.59
N LEU A 217 -4.77 -10.10 -17.38
CA LEU A 217 -3.53 -10.84 -17.19
C LEU A 217 -3.40 -11.95 -18.22
N LYS A 218 -2.23 -12.04 -18.83
CA LYS A 218 -1.91 -13.10 -19.77
C LYS A 218 -0.46 -13.48 -19.65
N THR A 219 -0.14 -14.78 -19.68
CA THR A 219 1.25 -15.23 -19.82
C THR A 219 1.37 -16.35 -20.84
N LYS A 220 2.55 -16.47 -21.42
CA LYS A 220 3.02 -17.63 -22.18
C LYS A 220 4.39 -17.98 -21.65
N GLY A 221 4.77 -19.25 -21.70
CA GLY A 221 6.05 -19.75 -21.21
C GLY A 221 6.11 -21.26 -21.28
N LYS A 222 7.13 -21.90 -20.72
CA LYS A 222 7.17 -23.36 -20.58
C LYS A 222 7.17 -23.81 -19.13
N ASN A 223 7.85 -23.07 -18.26
CA ASN A 223 7.94 -23.38 -16.84
C ASN A 223 6.81 -22.66 -16.07
N ASP A 224 6.04 -23.41 -15.28
CA ASP A 224 4.90 -22.83 -14.52
C ASP A 224 5.37 -21.86 -13.44
N HIS A 225 6.52 -22.08 -12.79
CA HIS A 225 7.12 -21.11 -11.87
C HIS A 225 7.37 -19.79 -12.62
N HIS A 226 8.05 -19.84 -13.76
CA HIS A 226 8.35 -18.63 -14.53
C HIS A 226 7.07 -17.94 -15.00
N ARG A 227 6.05 -18.71 -15.41
CA ARG A 227 4.74 -18.16 -15.80
C ARG A 227 4.09 -17.43 -14.63
N VAL A 228 4.01 -18.03 -13.44
CA VAL A 228 3.41 -17.38 -12.26
C VAL A 228 4.22 -16.16 -11.85
N GLU A 229 5.52 -16.29 -11.67
CA GLU A 229 6.39 -15.17 -11.26
C GLU A 229 6.33 -14.01 -12.26
N SER A 230 6.30 -14.31 -13.57
CA SER A 230 6.15 -13.27 -14.60
C SER A 230 4.84 -12.49 -14.47
N LEU A 231 3.73 -13.12 -14.07
CA LEU A 231 2.44 -12.45 -13.84
C LEU A 231 2.52 -11.49 -12.64
N PHE A 232 3.08 -11.94 -11.51
CA PHE A 232 3.24 -11.11 -10.31
C PHE A 232 4.19 -9.93 -10.54
N LYS A 233 5.32 -10.14 -11.24
CA LYS A 233 6.24 -9.07 -11.63
C LYS A 233 5.60 -8.08 -12.59
N ALA A 234 4.88 -8.57 -13.60
CA ALA A 234 4.17 -7.72 -14.55
C ALA A 234 3.09 -6.89 -13.86
N PHE A 235 2.34 -7.48 -12.92
CA PHE A 235 1.38 -6.76 -12.10
C PHE A 235 2.06 -5.69 -11.24
N GLY A 236 3.12 -6.03 -10.50
CA GLY A 236 3.87 -5.07 -9.68
C GLY A 236 4.37 -3.87 -10.50
N ARG A 237 5.04 -4.12 -11.64
CA ARG A 237 5.49 -3.03 -12.54
C ARG A 237 4.34 -2.19 -13.09
N THR A 238 3.24 -2.82 -13.46
CA THR A 238 2.06 -2.14 -13.99
C THR A 238 1.40 -1.27 -12.93
N LEU A 239 1.27 -1.81 -11.71
CA LEU A 239 0.75 -1.09 -10.57
C LEU A 239 1.63 0.12 -10.24
N ARG A 240 2.97 -0.03 -10.21
CA ARG A 240 3.92 1.09 -10.00
C ARG A 240 3.66 2.27 -10.93
N GLN A 241 3.41 2.00 -12.21
CA GLN A 241 3.07 3.03 -13.20
C GLN A 241 1.73 3.67 -12.87
N ALA A 242 0.71 2.84 -12.62
CA ALA A 242 -0.65 3.28 -12.37
C ALA A 242 -0.82 4.10 -11.08
N ILE A 243 -0.05 3.81 -10.03
CA ILE A 243 -0.15 4.49 -8.72
C ILE A 243 0.77 5.70 -8.57
N ARG A 244 1.65 5.97 -9.53
CA ARG A 244 2.57 7.11 -9.44
C ARG A 244 1.80 8.42 -9.49
N VAL A 245 2.03 9.31 -8.53
CA VAL A 245 1.42 10.65 -8.53
C VAL A 245 2.19 11.59 -9.47
N GLU A 246 1.48 12.14 -10.44
CA GLU A 246 1.88 13.11 -11.46
C GLU A 246 0.84 14.24 -11.50
N GLY A 247 1.10 15.32 -10.75
CA GLY A 247 0.19 16.47 -10.65
C GLY A 247 -0.97 16.25 -9.68
N ASN A 248 -2.03 17.04 -9.82
CA ASN A 248 -3.16 17.08 -8.87
C ASN A 248 -4.54 16.96 -9.57
N THR A 249 -4.56 16.60 -10.84
CA THR A 249 -5.80 16.47 -11.62
C THR A 249 -6.35 15.06 -11.47
N LEU A 250 -7.68 14.92 -11.32
CA LEU A 250 -8.31 13.60 -11.36
C LEU A 250 -8.24 13.05 -12.79
N PRO A 251 -7.66 11.85 -13.02
CA PRO A 251 -7.51 11.28 -14.36
C PRO A 251 -8.82 10.64 -14.87
N SER A 252 -9.92 11.40 -14.87
CA SER A 252 -11.25 10.96 -15.31
C SER A 252 -12.02 12.09 -15.98
N SER A 253 -12.49 11.85 -17.22
CA SER A 253 -13.38 12.77 -17.93
C SER A 253 -14.76 12.90 -17.29
N LYS A 254 -15.18 11.91 -16.48
CA LYS A 254 -16.45 11.94 -15.75
C LYS A 254 -16.39 12.75 -14.46
N GLY A 255 -15.20 13.21 -14.04
CA GLY A 255 -15.01 13.92 -12.77
C GLY A 255 -15.12 13.04 -11.52
N VAL A 256 -15.24 11.72 -11.66
CA VAL A 256 -15.33 10.74 -10.56
C VAL A 256 -14.67 9.40 -10.94
N LEU A 257 -14.17 8.66 -9.94
CA LEU A 257 -13.55 7.32 -9.99
C LEU A 257 -13.82 6.52 -8.71
#